data_AF-A0A960R8X3-F1
#
_entry.id   AF-A0A960R8X3-F1
#
_cell.length_a   1.000
_cell.length_b   1.000
_cell.length_c   1.000
_cell.angle_alpha   90.00
_cell.angle_beta   90.00
_cell.angle_gamma   90.00
#
_symmetry.space_group_name_H-M   'P 1'
#
loop_
_entity.id
_entity.type
_entity.pdbx_description
1 polymer ?
#
loop_
_entity_poly.entity_id
_entity_poly.type
_entity_poly.pdbx_seq_one_letter_code
_entity_poly.pdbx_strand_id
1 'polypeptide(L)'
;MDDSCSDPPPPKRSPLHADHARLGAKFAPFAGWEMPIQYAGILPEHRSVRDGCGVFDISHMGQIWITGAPATEWLNGLLTNDVLTLAVGEGQYTLMLNESGGVIDDLILYRTGEAEFFLVVNASK
;
A
#
# COMPACT_ATOMS: atom_id res chain seq x y z
N MET A 1 -10.98 39.21 -2.06
CA MET A 1 -9.89 38.20 -2.01
C MET A 1 -10.52 37.06 -1.25
N ASP A 2 -11.26 36.24 -1.99
CA ASP A 2 -12.14 35.23 -1.41
C ASP A 2 -11.30 33.97 -1.20
N ASP A 3 -10.70 33.89 -0.01
CA ASP A 3 -10.05 32.68 0.47
C ASP A 3 -11.15 31.69 0.91
N SER A 4 -11.83 31.12 -0.10
CA SER A 4 -12.74 30.01 0.12
C SER A 4 -11.90 28.76 0.37
N CYS A 5 -11.50 28.58 1.62
CA CYS A 5 -10.92 27.33 2.10
C CYS A 5 -11.99 26.25 1.96
N SER A 6 -12.03 25.55 0.83
CA SER A 6 -12.93 24.42 0.63
C SER A 6 -12.53 23.32 1.61
N ASP A 7 -13.49 22.81 2.38
CA ASP A 7 -13.25 21.65 3.25
C ASP A 7 -12.59 20.52 2.45
N PRO A 8 -11.63 19.79 3.05
CA PRO A 8 -11.02 18.67 2.37
C PRO A 8 -12.11 17.66 2.00
N PRO A 9 -11.98 16.99 0.83
CA PRO A 9 -12.95 15.99 0.41
C PRO A 9 -13.07 14.90 1.48
N PRO A 10 -14.27 14.30 1.61
CA PRO A 10 -14.49 13.26 2.61
C PRO A 10 -13.52 12.09 2.39
N PRO A 11 -13.07 11.43 3.47
CA PRO A 11 -12.13 10.33 3.37
C PRO A 11 -12.73 9.17 2.55
N LYS A 12 -11.88 8.51 1.76
CA LYS A 12 -12.22 7.31 1.00
C LYS A 12 -12.53 6.15 1.95
N ARG A 13 -13.35 5.20 1.51
CA ARG A 13 -13.73 4.00 2.29
C ARG A 13 -13.34 2.73 1.54
N SER A 14 -12.86 1.72 2.26
CA SER A 14 -12.56 0.41 1.67
C SER A 14 -13.85 -0.33 1.29
N PRO A 15 -13.77 -1.32 0.38
CA PRO A 15 -14.91 -2.19 0.07
C PRO A 15 -15.47 -2.95 1.28
N LEU A 16 -14.67 -3.11 2.33
CA LEU A 16 -15.03 -3.82 3.57
C LEU A 16 -15.54 -2.88 4.68
N HIS A 17 -15.72 -1.59 4.41
CA HIS A 17 -16.10 -0.60 5.43
C HIS A 17 -17.37 -0.97 6.21
N ALA A 18 -18.40 -1.46 5.51
CA ALA A 18 -19.66 -1.88 6.14
C ALA A 18 -19.46 -3.06 7.11
N ASP A 19 -18.60 -4.02 6.75
CA ASP A 19 -18.26 -5.14 7.63
C ASP A 19 -17.46 -4.69 8.84
N HIS A 20 -16.52 -3.76 8.66
CA HIS A 20 -15.78 -3.16 9.77
C HIS A 20 -16.73 -2.48 10.77
N ALA A 21 -17.68 -1.69 10.27
CA ALA A 21 -18.67 -1.02 11.12
C ALA A 21 -19.53 -2.04 11.88
N ARG A 22 -19.98 -3.11 11.20
CA ARG A 22 -20.76 -4.21 11.82
C ARG A 22 -19.98 -4.96 12.90
N LEU A 23 -18.66 -5.10 12.73
CA LEU A 23 -17.76 -5.72 13.70
C LEU A 23 -17.35 -4.77 14.84
N GLY A 24 -17.84 -3.53 14.86
CA GLY A 24 -17.56 -2.56 15.92
C GLY A 24 -16.20 -1.88 15.79
N ALA A 25 -15.65 -1.78 14.58
CA ALA A 25 -14.40 -1.08 14.34
C ALA A 25 -14.49 0.39 14.79
N LYS A 26 -13.42 0.88 15.40
CA LYS A 26 -13.18 2.31 15.56
C LYS A 26 -12.43 2.80 14.34
N PHE A 27 -12.94 3.86 13.72
CA PHE A 27 -12.33 4.43 12.52
C PHE A 27 -11.50 5.67 12.85
N ALA A 28 -10.44 5.88 12.07
CA ALA A 28 -9.66 7.12 12.08
C ALA A 28 -9.21 7.48 10.65
N PRO A 29 -8.97 8.77 10.37
CA PRO A 29 -8.41 9.19 9.09
C PRO A 29 -6.95 8.74 8.98
N PHE A 30 -6.59 8.11 7.86
CA PHE A 30 -5.24 7.71 7.52
C PHE A 30 -5.01 7.82 6.00
N ALA A 31 -4.03 8.61 5.57
CA ALA A 31 -3.71 8.82 4.14
C ALA A 31 -4.92 9.14 3.24
N GLY A 32 -5.90 9.90 3.75
CA GLY A 32 -7.13 10.23 3.01
C GLY A 32 -8.19 9.13 2.97
N TRP A 33 -8.01 8.05 3.75
CA TRP A 33 -8.97 6.97 3.95
C TRP A 33 -9.54 6.97 5.37
N GLU A 34 -10.76 6.46 5.53
CA GLU A 34 -11.38 6.15 6.81
C GLU A 34 -11.09 4.69 7.15
N MET A 35 -10.07 4.46 7.99
CA MET A 35 -9.50 3.14 8.24
C MET A 35 -9.92 2.57 9.60
N PRO A 36 -10.21 1.26 9.72
CA PRO A 36 -10.43 0.60 11.00
C PRO A 36 -9.11 0.50 11.78
N ILE A 37 -8.98 1.22 12.90
CA ILE A 37 -7.76 1.25 13.71
C ILE A 37 -7.73 0.24 14.85
N GLN A 38 -8.89 -0.24 15.29
CA GLN A 38 -9.05 -1.29 16.30
C GLN A 38 -10.51 -1.74 16.43
N TYR A 39 -10.73 -2.91 17.00
CA TYR A 39 -12.03 -3.53 17.31
C TYR A 39 -12.14 -3.82 18.82
N ALA A 40 -11.27 -4.69 19.35
CA ALA A 40 -11.23 -5.11 20.74
C ALA A 40 -10.17 -4.34 21.56
N GLY A 41 -9.21 -3.70 20.88
CA GLY A 41 -8.15 -2.90 21.47
C GLY A 41 -6.77 -3.26 20.89
N ILE A 42 -5.89 -2.27 20.78
CA ILE A 42 -4.56 -2.41 20.18
C ILE A 42 -3.75 -3.57 20.79
N LEU A 43 -3.69 -3.65 22.13
CA LEU A 43 -2.88 -4.68 22.80
C LEU A 43 -3.44 -6.10 22.60
N PRO A 44 -4.75 -6.37 22.82
CA PRO A 44 -5.35 -7.65 22.47
C PRO A 44 -5.12 -8.07 21.01
N GLU A 45 -5.32 -7.15 20.06
CA GLU A 45 -5.17 -7.45 18.62
C GLU A 45 -3.72 -7.76 18.24
N HIS A 46 -2.76 -7.01 18.79
CA HIS A 46 -1.34 -7.31 18.64
C HIS A 46 -0.99 -8.72 19.14
N ARG A 47 -1.49 -9.10 20.31
CA ARG A 47 -1.27 -10.45 20.86
C ARG A 47 -1.90 -11.52 19.99
N SER A 48 -3.11 -11.30 19.48
CA SER A 48 -3.76 -12.24 18.54
C SER A 48 -2.89 -12.54 17.32
N VAL A 49 -2.22 -11.51 16.76
CA VAL A 49 -1.30 -11.69 15.62
C VAL A 49 -0.03 -12.43 16.01
N ARG A 50 0.54 -12.14 17.18
CA ARG A 50 1.79 -12.75 17.67
C ARG A 50 1.62 -14.20 18.09
N ASP A 51 0.52 -14.49 18.76
CA ASP A 51 0.27 -15.77 19.43
C ASP A 51 -0.72 -16.64 18.63
N GLY A 52 -1.19 -16.17 17.48
CA GLY A 52 -2.19 -16.85 16.65
C GLY A 52 -2.27 -16.31 15.23
N CYS A 53 -3.38 -15.66 14.89
CA CYS A 53 -3.65 -15.11 13.56
C CYS A 53 -4.36 -13.76 13.70
N GLY A 54 -4.08 -12.85 12.76
CA GLY A 54 -4.85 -11.62 12.56
C GLY A 54 -5.07 -11.37 11.09
N VAL A 55 -6.15 -10.66 10.79
CA VAL A 55 -6.54 -10.26 9.43
C VAL A 55 -6.59 -8.74 9.40
N PHE A 56 -5.95 -8.14 8.41
CA PHE A 56 -5.88 -6.70 8.21
C PHE A 56 -6.49 -6.33 6.88
N ASP A 57 -7.28 -5.26 6.87
CA ASP A 57 -7.73 -4.64 5.62
C ASP A 57 -6.68 -3.63 5.14
N ILE A 58 -5.88 -4.04 4.15
CA ILE A 58 -4.88 -3.20 3.49
C ILE A 58 -5.34 -2.68 2.13
N SER A 59 -6.65 -2.68 1.85
CA SER A 59 -7.21 -2.29 0.54
C SER A 59 -6.97 -0.82 0.17
N HIS A 60 -6.46 -0.02 1.09
CA HIS A 60 -6.08 1.38 0.88
C HIS A 60 -4.74 1.55 0.15
N MET A 61 -3.90 0.50 0.10
CA MET A 61 -2.61 0.51 -0.58
C MET A 61 -2.78 0.70 -2.10
N GLY A 62 -1.86 1.43 -2.71
CA GLY A 62 -1.83 1.61 -4.16
C GLY A 62 -1.39 0.33 -4.87
N GLN A 63 -2.01 0.06 -6.02
CA GLN A 63 -1.82 -1.15 -6.80
C GLN A 63 -1.58 -0.77 -8.25
N ILE A 64 -0.40 -1.09 -8.79
CA ILE A 64 0.01 -0.68 -10.13
C ILE A 64 0.48 -1.91 -10.91
N TRP A 65 -0.06 -2.07 -12.12
CA TRP A 65 0.38 -3.11 -13.05
C TRP A 65 1.28 -2.49 -14.11
N ILE A 66 2.41 -3.14 -14.36
CA ILE A 66 3.39 -2.72 -15.37
C ILE A 66 3.69 -3.92 -16.26
N THR A 67 3.49 -3.76 -17.55
CA THR A 67 3.58 -4.84 -18.53
C THR A 67 4.33 -4.41 -19.78
N GLY A 68 4.92 -5.38 -20.46
CA GLY A 68 5.57 -5.19 -21.76
C GLY A 68 7.09 -5.34 -21.71
N ALA A 69 7.68 -5.57 -22.89
CA ALA A 69 9.11 -5.87 -23.04
C ALA A 69 10.08 -4.94 -22.30
N PRO A 70 9.90 -3.60 -22.26
CA PRO A 70 10.83 -2.71 -21.57
C PRO A 70 10.61 -2.61 -20.05
N ALA A 71 9.58 -3.28 -19.50
CA ALA A 71 9.21 -3.11 -18.09
C ALA A 71 10.36 -3.43 -17.13
N THR A 72 11.10 -4.51 -17.38
CA THR A 72 12.22 -4.93 -16.52
C THR A 72 13.32 -3.88 -16.45
N GLU A 73 13.79 -3.39 -17.61
CA GLU A 73 14.87 -2.41 -17.68
C GLU A 73 14.43 -1.06 -17.08
N TRP A 74 13.20 -0.63 -17.39
CA TRP A 74 12.63 0.59 -16.85
C TRP A 74 12.49 0.55 -15.32
N LEU A 75 11.99 -0.57 -14.77
CA LEU A 75 11.88 -0.77 -13.32
C LEU A 75 13.26 -0.81 -12.66
N ASN A 76 14.25 -1.46 -13.28
CA ASN A 76 15.60 -1.54 -12.74
C ASN A 76 16.33 -0.19 -12.72
N GLY A 77 15.95 0.75 -13.60
CA GLY A 77 16.43 2.13 -13.56
C GLY A 77 15.71 3.01 -12.53
N LEU A 78 14.52 2.60 -12.08
CA LEU A 78 13.66 3.37 -11.17
C LEU A 78 13.82 2.94 -9.71
N LEU A 79 14.13 1.67 -9.46
CA LEU A 79 14.11 1.04 -8.14
C LEU A 79 15.52 0.69 -7.66
N THR A 80 15.71 0.65 -6.35
CA THR A 80 17.06 0.43 -5.76
C THR A 80 17.54 -1.02 -5.80
N ASN A 81 16.62 -1.99 -5.76
CA ASN A 81 16.98 -3.41 -5.77
C ASN A 81 16.92 -4.00 -7.19
N ASP A 82 17.80 -4.96 -7.47
CA ASP A 82 17.98 -5.53 -8.81
C ASP A 82 16.76 -6.38 -9.24
N VAL A 83 15.98 -5.83 -10.16
CA VAL A 83 14.77 -6.46 -10.70
C VAL A 83 15.09 -7.70 -11.54
N LEU A 84 16.30 -7.80 -12.11
CA LEU A 84 16.71 -8.95 -12.92
C LEU A 84 16.88 -10.22 -12.08
N THR A 85 17.10 -10.09 -10.77
CA THR A 85 17.22 -11.22 -9.85
C THR A 85 15.89 -11.83 -9.47
N LEU A 86 14.77 -11.15 -9.75
CA LEU A 86 13.44 -11.57 -9.34
C LEU A 86 12.86 -12.59 -10.33
N ALA A 87 12.62 -13.83 -9.88
CA ALA A 87 11.99 -14.84 -10.70
C ALA A 87 10.47 -14.63 -10.79
N VAL A 88 9.83 -15.25 -11.79
CA VAL A 88 8.37 -15.23 -11.90
C VAL A 88 7.75 -15.95 -10.70
N GLY A 89 6.76 -15.32 -10.07
CA GLY A 89 6.11 -15.79 -8.84
C GLY A 89 6.72 -15.22 -7.56
N GLU A 90 7.84 -14.49 -7.65
CA GLU A 90 8.51 -13.90 -6.49
C GLU A 90 8.15 -12.42 -6.30
N GLY A 91 8.37 -11.94 -5.08
CA GLY A 91 8.28 -10.52 -4.73
C GLY A 91 9.51 -10.06 -3.96
N GLN A 92 9.85 -8.79 -4.12
CA GLN A 92 10.93 -8.14 -3.37
C GLN A 92 10.49 -6.78 -2.83
N TYR A 93 10.96 -6.47 -1.63
CA TYR A 93 10.95 -5.12 -1.10
C TYR A 93 11.99 -4.27 -1.82
N THR A 94 11.67 -3.02 -2.11
CA THR A 94 12.58 -2.08 -2.77
C THR A 94 12.15 -0.64 -2.50
N LEU A 95 13.07 0.30 -2.71
CA LEU A 95 12.80 1.72 -2.61
C LEU A 95 12.68 2.35 -4.00
N MET A 96 11.88 3.41 -4.10
CA MET A 96 11.90 4.37 -5.19
C MET A 96 12.50 5.67 -4.68
N LEU A 97 13.51 6.18 -5.38
CA LEU A 97 14.23 7.39 -4.97
C LEU A 97 13.96 8.54 -5.94
N ASN A 98 14.10 9.77 -5.44
CA ASN A 98 14.20 10.95 -6.27
C ASN A 98 15.64 11.12 -6.81
N GLU A 99 15.83 12.10 -7.69
CA GLU A 99 17.13 12.38 -8.34
C GLU A 99 18.26 12.74 -7.36
N SER A 100 17.93 13.15 -6.13
CA SER A 100 18.90 13.45 -5.07
C SER A 100 19.18 12.27 -4.14
N GLY A 101 18.62 11.09 -4.42
CA GLY A 101 18.74 9.88 -3.59
C GLY A 101 17.84 9.87 -2.35
N GLY A 102 16.91 10.81 -2.23
CA GLY A 102 15.90 10.80 -1.17
C GLY A 102 14.79 9.79 -1.47
N VAL A 103 14.32 9.07 -0.46
CA VAL A 103 13.23 8.09 -0.61
C VAL A 103 11.93 8.80 -0.93
N ILE A 104 11.30 8.42 -2.04
CA ILE A 104 9.93 8.81 -2.41
C ILE A 104 8.95 7.83 -1.77
N ASP A 105 9.20 6.53 -1.95
CA ASP A 105 8.35 5.47 -1.41
C ASP A 105 9.13 4.18 -1.19
N ASP A 106 8.62 3.34 -0.31
CA ASP A 106 9.02 1.95 -0.18
C ASP A 106 7.87 1.02 -0.59
N LEU A 107 8.19 -0.01 -1.38
CA LEU A 107 7.18 -0.80 -2.06
C LEU A 107 7.58 -2.26 -2.17
N ILE A 108 6.59 -3.10 -2.47
CA ILE A 108 6.83 -4.49 -2.86
C ILE A 108 6.55 -4.63 -4.35
N LEU A 109 7.55 -5.08 -5.09
CA LEU A 109 7.46 -5.45 -6.50
C LEU A 109 7.29 -6.97 -6.59
N TYR A 110 6.23 -7.42 -7.24
CA TYR A 110 6.02 -8.82 -7.61
C TYR A 110 6.23 -9.00 -9.11
N ARG A 111 6.92 -10.07 -9.51
CA ARG A 111 6.99 -10.48 -10.92
C ARG A 111 5.97 -11.57 -11.15
N THR A 112 4.89 -11.24 -11.84
CA THR A 112 3.74 -12.14 -12.04
C THR A 112 3.78 -12.88 -13.38
N GLY A 113 4.64 -12.44 -14.31
CA GLY A 113 4.87 -13.08 -15.61
C GLY A 113 6.23 -12.70 -16.20
N GLU A 114 6.52 -13.13 -17.44
CA GLU A 114 7.83 -12.88 -18.06
C GLU A 114 8.18 -11.39 -18.16
N ALA A 115 7.19 -10.58 -18.54
CA ALA A 115 7.28 -9.12 -18.65
C ALA A 115 6.05 -8.46 -17.99
N GLU A 116 5.62 -9.00 -16.85
CA GLU A 116 4.48 -8.52 -16.09
C GLU A 116 4.85 -8.38 -14.62
N PHE A 117 4.53 -7.21 -14.07
CA PHE A 117 4.90 -6.82 -12.73
C PHE A 117 3.71 -6.17 -12.02
N PHE A 118 3.61 -6.45 -10.72
CA PHE A 118 2.61 -5.89 -9.84
C PHE A 118 3.29 -5.18 -8.67
N LEU A 119 3.05 -3.89 -8.53
CA LEU A 119 3.62 -3.06 -7.48
C LEU A 119 2.54 -2.76 -6.45
N VAL A 120 2.89 -2.96 -5.18
CA VAL A 120 2.11 -2.51 -4.03
C VAL A 120 2.86 -1.35 -3.38
N VAL A 121 2.30 -0.15 -3.49
CA VAL A 121 2.87 1.11 -3.02
C VAL A 121 2.09 1.64 -1.82
N ASN A 122 2.72 2.48 -1.00
CA ASN A 122 2.04 3.05 0.16
C ASN A 122 0.83 3.89 -0.26
N ALA A 123 -0.17 3.93 0.62
CA ALA A 123 -1.24 4.90 0.49
C ALA A 123 -0.68 6.29 0.80
N SER A 124 -0.57 7.16 -0.21
CA SER A 124 -0.26 8.57 -0.01
C SER A 124 -1.34 9.46 -0.63
N LYS A 125 -1.33 10.72 -0.18
CA LYS A 125 -2.09 11.80 -0.81
C LYS A 125 -1.37 12.30 -2.05
#